data_AF-A0A1J5Q3U4-F1
#
_entry.id   AF-A0A1J5Q3U4-F1
#
_cell.length_a   1.000
_cell.length_b   1.000
_cell.length_c   1.000
_cell.angle_alpha   90.00
_cell.angle_beta   90.00
_cell.angle_gamma   90.00
#
_symmetry.space_group_name_H-M   'P 1'
#
loop_
_entity.id
_entity.type
_entity.pdbx_description
1 polymer ?
#
loop_
_entity_poly.entity_id
_entity_poly.type
_entity_poly.pdbx_seq_one_letter_code
_entity_poly.pdbx_strand_id
1 'polypeptide(L)' 'MTTATVIPPRRGLYAFPILGWIAHDVAHGPEDTVWYALTIFLTLVVLAVMQWGIVALAMTALALVPVMLGILILITRG' A
#
# COMPACT_ATOMS: atom_id res chain seq x y z
N MET A 1 -28.44 -24.43 -23.35
CA MET A 1 -27.05 -24.71 -22.95
C MET A 1 -26.45 -23.38 -22.50
N THR A 2 -26.26 -23.17 -21.20
CA THR A 2 -25.69 -21.94 -20.62
C THR A 2 -24.22 -22.16 -20.32
N THR A 3 -23.33 -21.49 -21.04
CA THR A 3 -21.89 -21.50 -20.79
C THR A 3 -21.58 -20.69 -19.55
N ALA A 4 -21.10 -21.35 -18.48
CA ALA A 4 -20.58 -20.68 -17.30
C ALA A 4 -19.27 -19.96 -17.66
N THR A 5 -19.27 -18.64 -17.59
CA THR A 5 -18.06 -17.82 -17.76
C THR A 5 -17.17 -18.03 -16.54
N VAL A 6 -16.07 -18.77 -16.71
CA VAL A 6 -15.05 -18.93 -15.67
C VAL A 6 -14.33 -17.57 -15.53
N ILE A 7 -14.71 -16.77 -14.54
CA ILE A 7 -13.98 -15.56 -14.17
C ILE A 7 -12.69 -16.03 -13.47
N PRO A 8 -11.50 -15.81 -14.06
CA PRO A 8 -10.26 -16.21 -13.42
C PRO A 8 -10.12 -15.42 -12.11
N PRO A 9 -9.81 -16.07 -10.97
CA PRO A 9 -9.57 -15.36 -9.72
C PRO A 9 -8.32 -14.49 -9.92
N ARG A 10 -8.50 -13.16 -9.99
CA ARG A 10 -7.41 -12.18 -9.89
C ARG A 10 -6.82 -12.27 -8.48
N ARG A 11 -5.89 -13.21 -8.32
CA ARG A 11 -5.34 -13.71 -7.06
C ARG A 11 -4.54 -12.63 -6.32
N GLY A 12 -4.99 -12.33 -5.10
CA GLY A 12 -4.14 -11.93 -3.97
C GLY A 12 -3.81 -10.45 -3.84
N LEU A 13 -3.13 -9.85 -4.82
CA LEU A 13 -2.57 -8.50 -4.66
C LEU A 13 -3.62 -7.38 -4.88
N TYR A 14 -4.71 -7.68 -5.60
CA TYR A 14 -5.88 -6.82 -5.76
C TYR A 14 -6.96 -7.03 -4.69
N ALA A 15 -6.77 -7.97 -3.77
CA ALA A 15 -7.77 -8.33 -2.77
C ALA A 15 -7.77 -7.42 -1.53
N PHE A 16 -6.74 -6.58 -1.35
CA PHE A 16 -6.77 -5.52 -0.34
C PHE A 16 -7.48 -4.30 -0.92
N PRO A 17 -8.71 -3.98 -0.48
CA PRO A 17 -9.57 -2.99 -1.15
C PRO A 17 -8.99 -1.57 -1.13
N ILE A 18 -8.09 -1.25 -0.19
CA ILE A 18 -7.48 0.08 -0.07
C ILE A 18 -6.07 0.12 -0.66
N LEU A 19 -5.22 -0.86 -0.33
CA LEU A 19 -3.83 -0.91 -0.84
C LEU A 19 -3.75 -1.35 -2.30
N GLY A 20 -4.64 -2.24 -2.75
CA GLY A 20 -4.68 -2.74 -4.12
C GLY A 20 -5.12 -1.70 -5.14
N TRP A 21 -5.96 -0.73 -4.75
CA TRP A 21 -6.36 0.37 -5.63
C TRP A 21 -5.23 1.40 -5.79
N ILE A 22 -4.58 1.79 -4.68
CA ILE A 22 -3.40 2.67 -4.73
C ILE A 22 -2.25 1.99 -5.47
N ALA A 23 -2.02 0.69 -5.27
CA ALA A 23 -1.00 -0.05 -6.00
C ALA A 23 -1.31 -0.16 -7.51
N HIS A 24 -2.58 -0.31 -7.89
CA HIS A 24 -2.99 -0.26 -9.29
C HIS A 24 -2.72 1.11 -9.90
N ASP A 25 -3.11 2.19 -9.22
CA ASP A 25 -2.93 3.56 -9.69
C ASP A 25 -1.46 4.00 -9.72
N VAL A 26 -0.63 3.51 -8.80
CA VAL A 26 0.82 3.72 -8.84
C VAL A 26 1.47 2.93 -9.98
N ALA A 27 0.99 1.73 -10.29
CA ALA A 27 1.58 0.88 -11.34
C ALA A 27 1.11 1.23 -12.76
N HIS A 28 -0.09 1.79 -12.93
CA HIS A 28 -0.71 2.08 -14.22
C HIS A 28 -1.07 3.55 -14.45
N GLY A 29 -0.93 4.40 -13.42
CA GLY A 29 -1.17 5.83 -13.53
C GLY A 29 0.03 6.61 -14.08
N PRO A 30 -0.14 7.92 -14.29
CA PRO A 30 0.96 8.83 -14.63
C PRO A 30 2.10 8.74 -13.61
N GLU A 31 3.33 8.98 -14.05
CA GLU A 31 4.54 8.95 -13.22
C GLU A 31 4.46 9.85 -11.96
N ASP A 32 3.66 10.92 -12.02
CA ASP A 32 3.42 11.83 -10.90
C ASP A 32 2.52 11.26 -9.78
N THR A 33 1.72 10.23 -10.06
CA THR A 33 0.77 9.65 -9.09
C THR A 33 1.47 9.11 -7.84
N VAL A 34 2.71 8.62 -7.98
CA VAL A 34 3.56 8.19 -6.86
C VAL A 34 3.85 9.34 -5.90
N TRP A 35 4.21 10.51 -6.43
CA TRP A 35 4.55 11.68 -5.62
C TRP A 35 3.33 12.21 -4.87
N TYR A 36 2.15 12.20 -5.50
CA TYR A 36 0.90 12.54 -4.84
C TYR A 36 0.54 11.56 -3.71
N ALA A 37 0.64 10.26 -3.97
CA ALA A 37 0.37 9.24 -2.95
C ALA A 37 1.29 9.38 -1.72
N LEU A 38 2.58 9.63 -1.95
CA LEU A 38 3.55 9.86 -0.88
C LEU A 38 3.23 11.12 -0.07
N THR A 39 2.85 12.21 -0.74
CA THR A 39 2.52 13.48 -0.10
C THR A 39 1.24 13.36 0.75
N ILE A 40 0.23 12.64 0.25
CA ILE A 40 -1.00 12.35 1.00
C ILE A 40 -0.68 11.49 2.23
N PHE A 41 0.13 10.44 2.08
CA PHE A 41 0.55 9.61 3.20
C PHE A 41 1.28 10.42 4.28
N LEU A 42 2.24 11.25 3.88
CA LEU A 42 2.95 12.13 4.81
C LEU A 42 1.99 13.07 5.55
N THR A 43 1.04 13.66 4.83
CA THR A 43 0.02 14.54 5.42
C THR A 43 -0.83 13.81 6.46
N LEU A 44 -1.25 12.58 6.18
CA LEU A 44 -2.00 11.75 7.12
C LEU A 44 -1.20 11.45 8.40
N VAL A 45 0.11 11.19 8.27
CA VAL A 45 0.98 10.99 9.43
C VAL A 45 1.07 12.26 10.26
N VAL A 46 1.27 13.43 9.63
CA VAL A 46 1.31 14.71 10.35
C VAL A 46 0.00 14.96 11.11
N LEU A 47 -1.15 14.74 10.48
CA LEU A 47 -2.46 14.86 11.13
C LEU A 47 -2.61 13.87 12.30
N ALA A 48 -2.16 12.62 12.13
CA ALA A 48 -2.17 11.63 13.21
C ALA A 48 -1.29 12.04 14.39
N VAL A 49 -0.12 12.64 14.13
CA VAL A 49 0.77 13.20 15.15
C VAL A 49 0.13 14.39 15.85
N MET A 50 -0.57 15.26 15.13
CA MET A 50 -1.31 16.36 15.77
C MET A 50 -2.43 15.83 16.68
N GLN A 51 -3.05 14.71 16.34
CA GLN A 51 -4.17 14.13 17.09
C GLN A 51 -3.72 13.27 18.30
N TRP A 52 -2.63 12.51 18.18
CA TRP A 52 -2.19 11.52 19.18
C TRP A 52 -0.73 11.67 19.63
N GLY A 53 -0.02 12.68 19.14
CA GLY A 53 1.37 12.96 19.51
C GLY A 53 2.34 11.88 19.06
N ILE A 54 3.33 11.57 19.91
CA ILE A 54 4.40 10.61 19.63
C ILE A 54 3.89 9.17 19.40
N VAL A 55 2.72 8.83 19.94
CA VAL A 55 2.13 7.50 19.78
C VAL A 55 1.83 7.21 18.30
N ALA A 56 1.37 8.21 17.54
CA ALA A 56 1.13 8.06 16.12
C ALA A 56 2.42 7.73 15.34
N LEU A 57 3.55 8.35 15.70
CA LEU A 57 4.85 8.02 15.11
C LEU A 57 5.26 6.59 15.44
N ALA A 58 5.11 6.17 16.69
CA ALA A 58 5.44 4.80 17.11
C ALA A 58 4.61 3.76 16.36
N MET A 59 3.30 3.99 16.20
CA MET A 59 2.42 3.09 15.46
C MET A 59 2.72 3.08 13.95
N THR A 60 3.04 4.25 13.37
CA THR A 60 3.45 4.34 11.96
C THR A 60 4.75 3.57 11.73
N ALA A 61 5.74 3.73 12.60
CA ALA A 61 6.99 2.98 12.54
C ALA A 61 6.75 1.47 12.67
N LEU A 62 5.88 1.06 13.59
CA LEU A 62 5.50 -0.35 13.77
C LEU A 62 4.84 -0.94 12.52
N ALA A 63 3.96 -0.17 11.86
CA ALA A 63 3.33 -0.59 10.61
C ALA A 63 4.33 -0.75 9.44
N LEU A 64 5.45 0.00 9.46
CA LEU A 64 6.52 -0.11 8.47
C LEU A 64 7.48 -1.30 8.71
N VAL A 65 7.45 -1.92 9.88
CA VAL A 65 8.29 -3.11 10.18
C VAL A 65 8.13 -4.24 9.15
N PRO A 66 6.91 -4.73 8.84
CA PRO A 66 6.74 -5.77 7.82
C PRO A 66 7.19 -5.30 6.42
N VAL A 67 7.09 -4.01 6.11
CA VAL A 67 7.55 -3.44 4.84
C VAL A 67 9.07 -3.59 4.73
N MET A 68 9.81 -3.17 5.76
CA MET A 68 11.27 -3.31 5.77
C MET A 68 11.69 -4.77 5.77
N LEU A 69 11.01 -5.64 6.52
CA LEU A 69 11.28 -7.07 6.48
C LEU A 69 11.06 -7.66 5.07
N GLY A 70 9.99 -7.26 4.39
CA GLY A 70 9.73 -7.62 2.99
C GLY A 70 10.82 -7.13 2.04
N ILE A 71 11.26 -5.87 2.19
CA ILE A 71 12.37 -5.30 1.40
C ILE A 71 13.66 -6.09 1.61
N LEU A 72 14.01 -6.41 2.86
CA LEU A 72 15.19 -7.19 3.18
C LEU A 72 15.14 -8.60 2.57
N ILE A 73 13.98 -9.26 2.65
CA ILE A 73 13.78 -10.57 2.00
C ILE A 73 13.94 -10.45 0.48
N LEU A 74 13.36 -9.42 -0.13
CA LEU A 74 13.47 -9.18 -1.57
C LEU A 74 14.92 -8.99 -1.99
N ILE A 75 15.67 -8.13 -1.30
CA ILE A 75 17.10 -7.90 -1.54
C ILE A 75 17.90 -9.20 -1.36
N THR A 76 17.55 -10.01 -0.36
CA THR A 76 18.23 -11.30 -0.11
C THR A 76 18.01 -12.31 -1.23
N ARG A 77 16.90 -12.19 -1.99
CA ARG A 77 16.56 -13.12 -3.08
C ARG A 77 17.13 -12.75 -4.45
N GLY A 78 17.66 -11.53 -4.63
CA GLY A 78 18.20 -11.02 -5.89
C GLY A 78 17.12 -10.44 -6.78
#